data_AF-A0A2S2PXG5-F1
#
_entry.id   AF-A0A2S2PXG5-F1
#
_cell.length_a   1.000
_cell.length_b   1.000
_cell.length_c   1.000
_cell.angle_alpha   90.00
_cell.angle_beta   90.00
_cell.angle_gamma   90.00
#
_symmetry.space_group_name_H-M   'P 1'
#
loop_
_entity.id
_entity.type
_entity.pdbx_description
1 polymer ?
#
loop_
_entity_poly.entity_id
_entity_poly.type
_entity_poly.pdbx_seq_one_letter_code
_entity_poly.pdbx_strand_id
1 'polypeptide(L)'
;MACSIMERVLDITYTISKYLQMKNIDIVTATTSIETTATKLQNLRIEVEFQEIYDTAIKIAEQVGVSPIIPKTVGTKKHRENYAVNNSDYCSYYRVSIVYPYIDD
;
A
#
# COMPACT_ATOMS: atom_id res chain seq x y z
N MET A 1 0.90 -6.22 7.00
CA MET A 1 0.76 -4.87 6.41
C MET A 1 1.48 -4.74 5.08
N ALA A 2 2.82 -4.82 5.01
CA ALA A 2 3.56 -4.69 3.74
C ALA A 2 3.09 -5.70 2.67
N CYS A 3 2.88 -6.97 3.03
CA CYS A 3 2.33 -7.98 2.12
C CYS A 3 0.95 -7.60 1.55
N SER A 4 0.05 -7.07 2.39
CA SER A 4 -1.30 -6.67 1.98
C SER A 4 -1.29 -5.46 1.04
N ILE A 5 -0.34 -4.54 1.19
CA ILE A 5 -0.16 -3.41 0.27
C ILE A 5 0.39 -3.91 -1.07
N MET A 6 1.40 -4.79 -1.04
CA MET A 6 1.95 -5.40 -2.26
C MET A 6 0.91 -6.19 -3.04
N GLU A 7 0.07 -6.97 -2.36
CA GLU A 7 -1.04 -7.69 -2.97
C GLU A 7 -1.96 -6.75 -3.74
N ARG A 8 -2.38 -5.63 -3.13
CA ARG A 8 -3.25 -4.64 -3.79
C ARG A 8 -2.58 -3.96 -4.99
N VAL A 9 -1.31 -3.59 -4.87
CA VAL A 9 -0.55 -2.99 -5.99
C VAL A 9 -0.42 -3.99 -7.13
N LEU A 10 -0.12 -5.25 -6.84
CA LEU A 10 -0.02 -6.31 -7.84
C LEU A 10 -1.37 -6.58 -8.51
N ASP A 11 -2.46 -6.64 -7.77
CA ASP A 11 -3.80 -6.83 -8.35
C ASP A 11 -4.18 -5.71 -9.32
N ILE A 12 -3.92 -4.45 -8.94
CA ILE A 12 -4.18 -3.28 -9.77
C ILE A 12 -3.32 -3.32 -11.05
N THR A 13 -2.05 -3.69 -10.93
CA THR A 13 -1.08 -3.67 -12.04
C THR A 13 -1.12 -4.93 -12.90
N TYR A 14 -1.65 -6.04 -12.41
CA TYR A 14 -1.67 -7.32 -13.11
C TYR A 14 -2.40 -7.24 -14.45
N THR A 15 -3.59 -6.63 -14.43
CA THR A 15 -4.43 -6.53 -15.63
C THR A 15 -3.76 -5.70 -16.73
N ILE A 16 -3.18 -4.56 -16.37
CA ILE A 16 -2.48 -3.70 -17.33
C ILE A 16 -1.18 -4.36 -17.81
N SER A 17 -0.45 -5.06 -16.94
CA SER A 17 0.78 -5.77 -17.31
C SER A 17 0.50 -6.84 -18.36
N LYS A 18 -0.59 -7.59 -18.19
CA LYS A 18 -1.03 -8.60 -19.17
C LYS A 18 -1.46 -7.96 -20.48
N TYR A 19 -2.19 -6.84 -20.41
CA TYR A 19 -2.65 -6.11 -21.60
C TYR A 19 -1.49 -5.54 -22.41
N LEU A 20 -0.51 -4.91 -21.74
CA LEU A 20 0.66 -4.29 -22.38
C LEU A 20 1.64 -5.29 -23.01
N GLN A 21 1.53 -6.58 -22.67
CA GLN A 21 2.35 -7.65 -23.24
C GLN A 21 1.71 -8.35 -24.44
N MET A 22 0.51 -7.93 -24.87
CA MET A 22 -0.16 -8.50 -26.04
C MET A 22 0.55 -8.11 -27.35
N LYS A 23 0.50 -8.98 -28.36
CA LYS A 23 1.17 -8.76 -29.65
C LYS A 23 0.61 -7.56 -30.44
N ASN A 24 -0.70 -7.35 -30.35
CA ASN A 24 -1.40 -6.25 -30.99
C ASN A 24 -2.12 -5.46 -29.91
N ILE A 25 -1.77 -4.19 -29.77
CA ILE A 25 -2.33 -3.30 -28.75
C ILE A 25 -2.77 -2.02 -29.46
N ASP A 26 -3.97 -1.55 -29.11
CA ASP A 26 -4.40 -0.21 -29.48
C ASP A 26 -3.76 0.80 -28.52
N ILE A 27 -2.96 1.70 -29.07
CA ILE A 27 -2.18 2.69 -28.30
C ILE A 27 -3.10 3.63 -27.53
N VAL A 28 -4.25 4.00 -28.11
CA VAL A 28 -5.21 4.89 -27.45
C VAL A 28 -5.78 4.22 -26.20
N THR A 29 -6.31 3.00 -26.36
CA THR A 29 -6.84 2.22 -25.24
C THR A 29 -5.76 1.90 -24.19
N ALA A 30 -4.53 1.61 -24.61
CA ALA A 30 -3.41 1.39 -23.69
C ALA A 30 -3.08 2.61 -22.86
N THR A 31 -3.06 3.79 -23.48
CA THR A 31 -2.75 5.05 -22.79
C THR A 31 -3.81 5.36 -21.74
N THR A 32 -5.09 5.27 -22.09
CA THR A 32 -6.20 5.47 -21.14
C THR A 32 -6.17 4.45 -20.00
N SER A 33 -5.81 3.21 -20.29
CA SER A 33 -5.69 2.15 -19.27
C SER A 33 -4.53 2.42 -18.31
N ILE A 34 -3.39 2.91 -18.81
CA ILE A 34 -2.25 3.33 -17.98
C ILE A 34 -2.65 4.49 -17.07
N GLU A 35 -3.29 5.53 -17.61
CA GLU A 35 -3.75 6.69 -16.83
C GLU A 35 -4.72 6.26 -15.72
N THR A 36 -5.68 5.39 -16.06
CA THR A 36 -6.64 4.85 -15.09
C THR A 36 -5.95 4.05 -13.99
N THR A 37 -4.97 3.22 -14.33
CA THR A 37 -4.17 2.48 -13.34
C THR A 37 -3.37 3.42 -12.45
N ALA A 38 -2.75 4.47 -13.01
CA ALA A 38 -2.00 5.46 -12.25
C ALA A 38 -2.90 6.20 -11.25
N THR A 39 -4.11 6.61 -11.66
CA THR A 39 -5.11 7.20 -10.74
C THR A 39 -5.50 6.23 -9.64
N LYS A 40 -5.72 4.95 -9.95
CA LYS A 40 -6.04 3.93 -8.93
C LYS A 40 -4.91 3.73 -7.92
N LEU A 41 -3.66 3.75 -8.36
CA LEU A 41 -2.50 3.67 -7.46
C LEU A 41 -2.40 4.92 -6.57
N GLN A 42 -2.65 6.11 -7.12
CA GLN A 42 -2.71 7.34 -6.32
C GLN A 42 -3.83 7.31 -5.28
N ASN A 43 -4.98 6.70 -5.61
CA ASN A 43 -6.10 6.57 -4.69
C ASN A 43 -5.78 5.69 -3.48
N LEU A 44 -4.75 4.82 -3.52
CA LEU A 44 -4.29 4.07 -2.35
C LEU A 44 -3.78 4.98 -1.21
N ARG A 45 -3.47 6.25 -1.50
CA ARG A 45 -3.14 7.27 -0.48
C ARG A 45 -4.38 7.83 0.23
N ILE A 46 -5.57 7.67 -0.35
CA ILE A 46 -6.84 8.10 0.24
C ILE A 46 -7.08 7.29 1.51
N GLU A 47 -7.52 7.98 2.56
CA GLU A 47 -7.70 7.39 3.88
C GLU A 47 -8.66 6.21 3.90
N VAL A 48 -9.75 6.31 3.14
CA VAL A 48 -10.77 5.25 3.02
C VAL A 48 -10.16 3.98 2.41
N GLU A 49 -9.43 4.11 1.30
CA GLU A 49 -8.78 2.97 0.63
C GLU A 49 -7.72 2.33 1.55
N PHE A 50 -6.93 3.15 2.23
CA PHE A 50 -5.98 2.64 3.21
C PHE A 50 -6.65 1.89 4.36
N GLN A 51 -7.77 2.40 4.88
CA GLN A 51 -8.50 1.78 5.98
C GLN A 51 -8.95 0.37 5.62
N GLU A 52 -9.44 0.13 4.40
CA GLU A 52 -9.82 -1.21 3.95
C GLU A 52 -8.64 -2.19 3.95
N ILE A 53 -7.47 -1.74 3.51
CA ILE A 53 -6.24 -2.55 3.50
C ILE A 53 -5.80 -2.83 4.93
N TYR A 54 -5.88 -1.83 5.81
CA TYR A 54 -5.55 -1.97 7.23
C TYR A 54 -6.47 -2.98 7.91
N ASP A 55 -7.79 -2.85 7.76
CA ASP A 55 -8.78 -3.75 8.36
C ASP A 55 -8.61 -5.19 7.88
N THR A 56 -8.34 -5.38 6.59
CA THR A 56 -8.04 -6.69 6.02
C THR A 56 -6.77 -7.28 6.64
N ALA A 57 -5.71 -6.49 6.78
CA ALA A 57 -4.46 -6.92 7.37
C ALA A 57 -4.59 -7.27 8.85
N ILE A 58 -5.38 -6.50 9.62
CA ILE A 58 -5.66 -6.77 11.03
C ILE A 58 -6.48 -8.05 11.18
N LYS A 59 -7.52 -8.24 10.35
CA LYS A 59 -8.32 -9.47 10.38
C LYS A 59 -7.48 -10.73 10.13
N ILE A 60 -6.55 -10.67 9.17
CA ILE A 60 -5.62 -11.78 8.92
C ILE A 60 -4.68 -11.98 10.11
N ALA A 61 -4.16 -10.90 10.69
CA ALA A 61 -3.28 -10.96 11.86
C ALA A 61 -3.99 -11.60 13.06
N GLU A 62 -5.25 -11.24 13.32
CA GLU A 62 -6.08 -11.81 14.37
C GLU A 62 -6.32 -13.32 14.16
N GLN A 63 -6.55 -13.75 12.92
CA GLN A 63 -6.71 -15.18 12.58
C GLN A 63 -5.46 -16.01 12.90
N VAL A 64 -4.26 -15.40 12.81
CA VAL A 64 -3.00 -16.05 13.17
C VAL A 64 -2.54 -15.75 14.60
N GLY A 65 -3.37 -15.07 15.41
CA GLY A 65 -3.09 -14.76 16.82
C GLY A 65 -2.06 -13.65 17.02
N VAL A 66 -1.90 -12.75 16.05
CA VAL A 66 -0.94 -11.64 16.09
C VAL A 66 -1.70 -10.31 16.23
N SER A 67 -1.28 -9.46 17.16
CA SER A 67 -1.81 -8.10 17.33
C SER A 67 -0.88 -7.05 16.71
N PRO A 68 -1.40 -5.88 16.27
CA PRO A 68 -0.58 -4.79 15.78
C PRO A 68 0.35 -4.26 16.88
N ILE A 69 1.63 -4.04 16.52
CA ILE A 69 2.65 -3.53 17.44
C ILE A 69 3.30 -2.29 16.83
N ILE A 70 3.46 -1.23 17.63
CA ILE A 70 4.36 -0.11 17.31
C ILE A 70 5.71 -0.41 17.98
N PRO A 71 6.79 -0.64 17.22
CA PRO A 71 8.10 -0.91 17.80
C PRO A 71 8.60 0.33 18.55
N LYS A 72 9.18 0.13 19.74
CA LYS A 72 9.76 1.23 20.53
C LYS A 72 10.84 1.95 19.72
N THR A 73 10.74 3.28 19.66
CA THR A 73 11.73 4.13 19.02
C THR A 73 12.98 4.16 19.88
N VAL A 74 13.95 3.30 19.57
CA VAL A 74 15.32 3.41 20.09
C VAL A 74 16.13 4.35 19.18
N GLY A 75 17.20 4.93 19.72
CA GLY A 75 17.99 6.03 19.15
C GLY A 75 18.20 6.00 17.62
N THR A 76 18.28 7.21 17.06
CA THR A 76 18.56 7.60 15.66
C THR A 76 18.55 6.46 14.64
N LYS A 77 17.44 6.29 13.92
CA LYS A 77 17.37 5.38 12.76
C LYS A 77 18.00 6.06 11.54
N LYS A 78 18.93 5.39 10.88
CA LYS A 78 19.69 5.93 9.73
C LYS A 78 18.90 5.92 8.40
N HIS A 79 17.93 5.03 8.25
CA HIS A 79 17.24 4.75 6.99
C HIS A 79 15.73 5.03 7.00
N ARG A 80 15.16 5.48 8.13
CA ARG A 80 13.72 5.76 8.25
C ARG A 80 13.50 6.88 9.25
N GLU A 81 12.55 7.78 8.95
CA GLU A 81 12.18 8.83 9.88
C GLU A 81 11.50 8.26 11.14
N ASN A 82 11.71 8.96 12.26
CA ASN A 82 11.01 8.67 13.51
C ASN A 82 9.68 9.42 13.50
N TYR A 83 8.61 8.74 13.09
CA TYR A 83 7.27 9.31 13.14
C TYR A 83 6.78 9.37 14.59
N ALA A 84 6.50 10.59 15.07
CA ALA A 84 5.89 10.83 16.37
C ALA A 84 4.38 10.54 16.28
N VAL A 85 4.03 9.25 16.20
CA VAL A 85 2.64 8.81 16.29
C VAL A 85 2.34 8.52 17.75
N ASN A 86 1.20 9.01 18.25
CA ASN A 86 0.74 8.69 19.60
C ASN A 86 0.73 7.16 19.78
N ASN A 87 1.22 6.66 20.92
CA ASN A 87 1.43 5.23 21.19
C ASN A 87 0.18 4.33 21.06
N SER A 88 -1.00 4.90 20.82
CA SER A 88 -2.28 4.22 20.63
C SER A 88 -2.78 4.21 19.18
N ASP A 89 -2.18 4.98 18.27
CA ASP A 89 -2.67 5.11 16.89
C ASP A 89 -1.87 4.23 15.92
N TYR A 90 -2.20 2.94 15.95
CA TYR A 90 -1.59 1.93 15.07
C TYR A 90 -1.87 2.21 13.59
N CYS A 91 -3.09 2.66 13.25
CA CYS A 91 -3.52 2.89 11.88
C CYS A 91 -2.66 3.98 11.21
N SER A 92 -2.53 5.14 11.86
CA SER A 92 -1.69 6.23 11.34
C SER A 92 -0.21 5.85 11.29
N TYR A 93 0.28 5.06 12.24
CA TYR A 93 1.65 4.56 12.21
C TYR A 93 1.91 3.70 10.98
N TYR A 94 1.04 2.74 10.66
CA TYR A 94 1.21 1.89 9.50
C TYR A 94 1.05 2.65 8.17
N ARG A 95 0.16 3.64 8.13
CA ARG A 95 -0.03 4.54 6.98
C ARG A 95 1.27 5.27 6.62
N VAL A 96 1.79 6.04 7.57
CA VAL A 96 2.93 6.92 7.31
C VAL A 96 4.21 6.12 7.19
N SER A 97 4.37 5.09 8.04
CA SER A 97 5.65 4.40 8.10
C SER A 97 5.79 3.36 6.99
N ILE A 98 4.73 2.64 6.61
CA ILE A 98 4.79 1.56 5.62
C ILE A 98 4.18 2.02 4.29
N VAL A 99 2.92 2.44 4.29
CA VAL A 99 2.18 2.64 3.03
C VAL A 99 2.78 3.75 2.18
N TYR A 100 3.08 4.92 2.76
CA TYR A 100 3.63 6.03 1.98
C TYR A 100 4.98 5.69 1.33
N PRO A 101 5.99 5.17 2.06
CA PRO A 101 7.23 4.72 1.43
C PRO A 101 7.00 3.69 0.31
N TYR A 102 6.04 2.78 0.47
CA TYR A 102 5.78 1.75 -0.55
C TYR A 102 5.05 2.27 -1.80
N ILE A 103 4.33 3.39 -1.73
CA ILE A 103 3.61 3.97 -2.88
C ILE A 103 4.48 5.03 -3.57
N ASP A 104 5.34 5.71 -2.83
CA ASP A 104 6.11 6.86 -3.30
C ASP A 104 7.50 6.52 -3.85
N ASP A 105 8.00 5.31 -3.57
CA ASP A 105 9.23 4.74 -4.18
C ASP A 105 8.96 4.15 -5.58
#